data_AF-A0A2A2K9E9-F1
#
_entry.id   AF-A0A2A2K9E9-F1
#
_cell.length_a   1.000
_cell.length_b   1.000
_cell.length_c   1.000
_cell.angle_alpha   90.00
_cell.angle_beta   90.00
_cell.angle_gamma   90.00
#
_symmetry.space_group_name_H-M   'P 1'
#
loop_
_entity.id
_entity.type
_entity.pdbx_description
1 polymer ?
#
loop_
_entity_poly.entity_id
_entity_poly.type
_entity_poly.pdbx_seq_one_letter_code
_entity_poly.pdbx_strand_id
1 'polypeptide(L)'
;MLAAVALTLATVVLFRMKRQRYAWVTILPASWLVLCTVTASLMKLFASDPRVGFLAHASRFADAASRGEVLAPAKSLAEMQRIVMNDRIDAALCALFLAVVVSIVAYGVRTCLAARRIDAPSVSELPATVEAAA
;
A
#
# COMPACT_ATOMS: atom_id res chain seq x y z
N MET A 1 3.21 3.50 -0.36
CA MET A 1 1.82 3.03 -0.39
C MET A 1 0.89 3.99 -1.14
N LEU A 2 0.75 5.27 -0.72
CA LEU A 2 -0.14 6.23 -1.41
C LEU A 2 0.18 6.47 -2.90
N ALA A 3 1.46 6.61 -3.26
CA ALA A 3 1.86 6.81 -4.65
C ALA A 3 1.47 5.61 -5.56
N ALA A 4 1.42 4.39 -5.02
CA ALA A 4 0.95 3.22 -5.77
C ALA A 4 -0.55 3.35 -6.10
N VAL A 5 -1.36 3.85 -5.15
CA VAL A 5 -2.77 4.14 -5.36
C VAL A 5 -2.96 5.22 -6.41
N ALA A 6 -2.24 6.33 -6.29
CA ALA A 6 -2.34 7.45 -7.22
C ALA A 6 -1.97 7.06 -8.66
N LEU A 7 -0.85 6.35 -8.86
CA LEU A 7 -0.42 5.90 -10.18
C LEU A 7 -1.37 4.84 -10.77
N THR A 8 -1.95 3.98 -9.93
CA THR A 8 -2.98 3.02 -10.38
C THR A 8 -4.22 3.76 -10.87
N LEU A 9 -4.70 4.75 -10.12
CA LEU A 9 -5.85 5.57 -10.53
C LEU A 9 -5.56 6.36 -11.81
N ALA A 10 -4.38 6.99 -11.91
CA ALA A 10 -3.96 7.67 -13.13
C ALA A 10 -3.95 6.74 -14.35
N THR A 11 -3.47 5.50 -14.17
CA THR A 11 -3.52 4.46 -15.21
C THR A 11 -4.96 4.16 -15.62
N VAL A 12 -5.86 3.93 -14.67
CA VAL A 12 -7.29 3.68 -14.93
C VAL A 12 -7.92 4.82 -15.72
N VAL A 13 -7.64 6.08 -15.35
CA VAL A 13 -8.16 7.27 -16.04
C VAL A 13 -7.67 7.29 -17.50
N LEU A 14 -6.38 7.04 -17.76
CA LEU A 14 -5.86 6.99 -19.14
C LEU A 14 -6.55 5.92 -20.00
N PHE A 15 -6.85 4.75 -19.42
CA PHE A 15 -7.61 3.70 -20.13
C PHE A 15 -9.06 4.11 -20.40
N ARG A 16 -9.73 4.76 -19.43
CA ARG A 16 -11.10 5.26 -19.62
C ARG A 16 -11.19 6.40 -20.63
N MET A 17 -10.13 7.18 -20.80
CA MET A 17 -9.98 8.24 -21.81
C MET A 17 -9.52 7.73 -23.19
N LYS A 18 -9.36 6.41 -23.40
CA LYS A 18 -8.83 5.80 -24.64
C LYS A 18 -7.40 6.24 -25.01
N ARG A 19 -6.64 6.72 -24.03
CA ARG A 19 -5.24 7.17 -24.19
C ARG A 19 -4.23 6.07 -23.85
N GLN A 20 -4.55 4.81 -24.14
CA GLN A 20 -3.70 3.67 -23.77
C GLN A 20 -2.26 3.75 -24.28
N ARG A 21 -2.01 4.45 -25.41
CA ARG A 21 -0.65 4.66 -25.94
C ARG A 21 0.29 5.39 -24.98
N TYR A 22 -0.24 6.15 -24.02
CA TYR A 22 0.53 6.88 -23.01
C TYR A 22 0.53 6.19 -21.64
N ALA A 23 -0.25 5.12 -21.47
CA ALA A 23 -0.40 4.46 -20.17
C ALA A 23 0.91 3.84 -19.65
N TRP A 24 1.89 3.58 -20.53
CA TRP A 24 3.21 3.09 -20.11
C TRP A 24 3.91 4.05 -19.15
N VAL A 25 3.67 5.37 -19.28
CA VAL A 25 4.26 6.41 -18.42
C VAL A 25 3.83 6.24 -16.96
N THR A 26 2.62 5.74 -16.71
CA THR A 26 2.12 5.46 -15.36
C THR A 26 2.36 4.02 -14.95
N ILE A 27 2.21 3.05 -15.86
CA ILE A 27 2.35 1.61 -15.56
C ILE A 27 3.76 1.25 -15.13
N LEU A 28 4.79 1.76 -15.83
CA LEU A 28 6.18 1.40 -15.54
C LEU A 28 6.61 1.83 -14.13
N PRO A 29 6.48 3.11 -13.73
CA PRO A 29 6.78 3.51 -12.36
C PRO A 29 5.84 2.89 -11.33
N ALA A 30 4.55 2.68 -11.66
CA ALA A 30 3.61 2.00 -10.75
C ALA A 30 4.06 0.57 -10.43
N SER A 31 4.44 -0.19 -11.47
CA SER A 31 4.83 -1.60 -11.32
C SER A 31 6.07 -1.73 -10.45
N TRP A 32 7.08 -0.90 -10.72
CA TRP A 32 8.29 -0.85 -9.90
C TRP A 32 8.01 -0.46 -8.46
N LEU A 33 7.22 0.61 -8.25
CA LEU A 33 6.87 1.09 -6.93
C LEU A 33 6.07 0.06 -6.12
N VAL A 34 5.09 -0.60 -6.75
CA VAL A 34 4.29 -1.66 -6.13
C VAL A 34 5.17 -2.83 -5.75
N LEU A 35 6.07 -3.28 -6.63
CA LEU A 35 7.01 -4.35 -6.35
C LEU A 35 7.86 -4.04 -5.11
N CYS A 36 8.52 -2.89 -5.09
CA CYS A 36 9.35 -2.48 -3.94
C CYS A 36 8.52 -2.34 -2.65
N THR A 37 7.31 -1.79 -2.75
CA THR A 37 6.42 -1.59 -1.60
C THR A 37 5.95 -2.93 -1.01
N VAL A 38 5.52 -3.86 -1.87
CA VAL A 38 5.05 -5.19 -1.43
C VAL A 38 6.21 -5.96 -0.80
N THR A 39 7.38 -6.00 -1.45
CA THR A 39 8.57 -6.67 -0.91
C THR A 39 8.96 -6.10 0.45
N ALA A 40 9.01 -4.77 0.59
CA ALA A 40 9.33 -4.12 1.86
C ALA A 40 8.29 -4.42 2.95
N SER A 41 7.00 -4.45 2.61
CA SER A 41 5.94 -4.81 3.57
C SER A 41 6.02 -6.26 4.02
N LEU A 42 6.29 -7.19 3.10
CA LEU A 42 6.49 -8.60 3.46
C LEU A 42 7.70 -8.77 4.37
N MET A 43 8.80 -8.07 4.09
CA MET A 43 9.97 -8.06 4.98
C MET A 43 9.61 -7.49 6.37
N LYS A 44 8.86 -6.39 6.43
CA LYS A 44 8.44 -5.78 7.70
C LYS A 44 7.52 -6.68 8.54
N LEU A 45 6.71 -7.53 7.89
CA LEU A 45 5.75 -8.40 8.58
C LEU A 45 6.35 -9.76 8.97
N PHE A 46 7.20 -10.34 8.11
CA PHE A 46 7.61 -11.75 8.22
C PHE A 46 9.12 -11.95 8.45
N ALA A 47 9.95 -10.91 8.36
CA ALA A 47 11.38 -11.09 8.61
C ALA A 47 11.63 -11.46 10.09
N SER A 48 12.49 -12.45 10.30
CA SER A 48 12.93 -12.88 11.62
C SER A 48 14.02 -11.97 12.22
N ASP A 49 14.67 -11.14 11.40
CA ASP A 49 15.63 -10.15 11.87
C ASP A 49 14.89 -8.96 12.54
N PRO A 50 15.09 -8.71 13.85
CA PRO A 50 14.50 -7.59 14.57
C PRO A 50 14.84 -6.21 13.99
N ARG A 51 15.90 -6.10 13.17
CA ARG A 51 16.25 -4.83 12.51
C ARG A 51 15.31 -4.47 11.35
N VAL A 52 14.56 -5.44 10.86
CA VAL A 52 13.71 -5.30 9.66
C VAL A 52 12.24 -5.59 9.99
N GLY A 53 11.98 -6.66 10.74
CA GLY A 53 10.64 -7.13 11.06
C GLY A 53 10.07 -6.49 12.32
N PHE A 54 8.89 -5.91 12.22
CA PHE A 54 8.19 -5.30 13.36
C PHE A 54 7.84 -6.34 14.43
N LEU A 55 7.36 -7.52 14.03
CA LEU A 55 6.99 -8.57 14.98
C LEU A 55 8.21 -9.18 15.67
N ALA A 56 9.33 -9.32 14.95
CA ALA A 56 10.60 -9.78 15.51
C ALA A 56 11.23 -8.74 16.45
N HIS A 57 11.06 -7.45 16.16
CA HIS A 57 11.45 -6.38 17.07
C HIS A 57 10.60 -6.40 18.35
N ALA A 58 9.28 -6.49 18.20
CA ALA A 58 8.34 -6.60 19.32
C ALA A 58 8.65 -7.81 20.22
N SER A 59 8.95 -8.98 19.64
CA SER A 59 9.29 -10.17 20.42
C SER A 59 10.59 -9.99 21.20
N ARG A 60 11.63 -9.45 20.57
CA ARG A 60 12.92 -9.18 21.25
C ARG A 60 12.76 -8.25 22.46
N PHE A 61 12.00 -7.17 22.32
CA PHE A 61 11.74 -6.24 23.42
C PHE A 61 10.83 -6.86 24.48
N ALA A 62 9.81 -7.63 24.09
CA ALA A 62 8.96 -8.33 25.04
C ALA A 62 9.73 -9.36 25.88
N ASP A 63 10.60 -10.13 25.24
CA ASP A 63 11.42 -11.15 25.90
C ASP A 63 12.41 -10.52 26.89
N ALA A 64 13.09 -9.44 26.50
CA ALA A 64 14.00 -8.73 27.39
C ALA A 64 13.26 -8.07 28.57
N ALA A 65 12.09 -7.48 28.32
CA ALA A 65 11.26 -6.91 29.38
C ALA A 65 10.82 -7.99 30.39
N SER A 66 10.53 -9.21 29.92
CA SER A 66 10.17 -10.35 30.79
C SER A 66 11.32 -10.81 31.69
N ARG A 67 12.56 -10.62 31.26
CA ARG A 67 13.78 -10.89 32.05
C ARG A 67 14.19 -9.74 32.96
N GLY A 68 13.47 -8.62 32.94
CA GLY A 68 13.86 -7.40 33.66
C GLY A 68 15.02 -6.65 33.02
N GLU A 69 15.44 -7.01 31.81
CA GLU A 69 16.54 -6.37 31.08
C GLU A 69 16.01 -5.17 30.29
N VAL A 70 16.61 -3.99 30.51
CA VAL A 70 16.30 -2.80 29.72
C VAL A 70 17.23 -2.74 28.51
N LEU A 71 16.66 -2.93 27.32
CA LEU A 71 17.39 -2.78 26.07
C LEU A 71 17.31 -1.34 25.55
N ALA A 72 18.45 -0.78 25.15
CA ALA A 72 18.48 0.45 24.37
C ALA A 72 17.64 0.28 23.08
N PRO A 73 16.88 1.30 22.64
CA PRO A 73 16.88 2.69 23.11
C PRO A 73 15.98 2.98 24.31
N ALA A 74 15.24 1.99 24.84
CA ALA A 74 14.38 2.21 26.00
C ALA A 74 15.20 2.51 27.25
N LYS A 75 14.69 3.42 28.09
CA LYS A 75 15.30 3.82 29.37
C LYS A 75 14.59 3.22 30.58
N SER A 76 13.45 2.56 30.36
CA SER A 76 12.65 1.91 31.40
C SER A 76 11.86 0.73 30.84
N LEU A 77 11.43 -0.18 31.71
CA LEU A 77 10.52 -1.27 31.32
C LEU A 77 9.19 -0.75 30.74
N ALA A 78 8.65 0.34 31.28
CA ALA A 78 7.41 0.94 30.78
C ALA A 78 7.58 1.44 29.32
N GLU A 79 8.76 1.99 29.00
CA GLU A 79 9.08 2.42 27.63
C GLU A 79 9.25 1.22 26.69
N MET A 80 9.83 0.11 27.14
CA MET A 80 9.89 -1.12 26.35
C MET A 80 8.49 -1.64 25.99
N GLN A 81 7.55 -1.64 26.94
CA GLN A 81 6.17 -2.06 26.66
C GLN A 81 5.49 -1.17 25.62
N ARG A 82 5.79 0.14 25.63
CA ARG A 82 5.31 1.07 24.58
C ARG A 82 5.91 0.74 23.22
N ILE A 83 7.20 0.44 23.15
CA ILE A 83 7.86 0.03 21.89
C ILE A 83 7.19 -1.23 21.34
N VAL A 84 7.00 -2.25 22.17
CA VAL A 84 6.32 -3.51 21.77
C VAL A 84 4.91 -3.24 21.26
N MET A 85 4.15 -2.36 21.91
CA MET A 85 2.81 -2.00 21.47
C MET A 85 2.82 -1.26 20.13
N ASN A 86 3.74 -0.29 19.97
CA ASN A 86 3.89 0.45 18.72
C ASN A 86 4.26 -0.47 17.56
N ASP A 87 5.22 -1.39 17.75
CA ASP A 87 5.61 -2.33 16.70
C ASP A 87 4.45 -3.25 16.28
N ARG A 88 3.60 -3.66 17.23
CA ARG A 88 2.39 -4.45 16.92
C ARG A 88 1.37 -3.63 16.12
N ILE A 89 1.18 -2.36 16.48
CA ILE A 89 0.31 -1.44 15.74
C ILE A 89 0.88 -1.20 14.33
N ASP A 90 2.18 -0.97 14.20
CA ASP A 90 2.86 -0.78 12.92
C ASP A 90 2.76 -2.03 12.03
N ALA A 91 2.89 -3.23 12.61
CA ALA A 91 2.64 -4.47 11.89
C ALA A 91 1.19 -4.57 11.39
N ALA A 92 0.20 -4.28 12.25
CA ALA A 92 -1.21 -4.31 11.87
C ALA A 92 -1.53 -3.29 10.77
N LEU A 93 -1.07 -2.05 10.92
CA LEU A 93 -1.25 -0.99 9.92
C LEU A 93 -0.53 -1.30 8.61
N CYS A 94 0.67 -1.88 8.67
CA CYS A 94 1.41 -2.31 7.48
C CYS A 94 0.63 -3.36 6.69
N ALA A 95 0.10 -4.38 7.38
CA ALA A 95 -0.73 -5.41 6.76
C ALA A 95 -2.02 -4.83 6.16
N LEU A 96 -2.70 -3.93 6.89
CA LEU A 96 -3.91 -3.25 6.42
C LEU A 96 -3.65 -2.45 5.14
N PHE A 97 -2.64 -1.58 5.15
CA PHE A 97 -2.32 -0.76 3.97
C PHE A 97 -1.84 -1.61 2.79
N LEU A 98 -1.09 -2.68 3.03
CA LEU A 98 -0.70 -3.62 1.99
C LEU A 98 -1.93 -4.24 1.33
N ALA A 99 -2.91 -4.69 2.11
CA ALA A 99 -4.16 -5.25 1.60
C ALA A 99 -4.96 -4.22 0.77
N VAL A 100 -5.03 -2.97 1.22
CA VAL A 100 -5.68 -1.87 0.48
C VAL A 100 -4.98 -1.61 -0.86
N VAL A 101 -3.65 -1.52 -0.88
CA VAL A 101 -2.88 -1.29 -2.12
C VAL A 101 -3.09 -2.45 -3.10
N VAL A 102 -2.98 -3.70 -2.66
CA VAL A 102 -3.20 -4.88 -3.51
C VAL A 102 -4.61 -4.88 -4.08
N SER A 103 -5.62 -4.56 -3.26
CA SER A 103 -7.01 -4.46 -3.70
C SER A 103 -7.20 -3.39 -4.77
N ILE A 104 -6.65 -2.19 -4.56
CA ILE A 104 -6.73 -1.08 -5.52
C ILE A 104 -6.06 -1.46 -6.84
N VAL A 105 -4.87 -2.09 -6.80
CA VAL A 105 -4.19 -2.57 -8.01
C VAL A 105 -5.05 -3.60 -8.75
N ALA A 106 -5.64 -4.57 -8.04
CA ALA A 106 -6.50 -5.59 -8.63
C ALA A 106 -7.76 -4.99 -9.29
N TYR A 107 -8.47 -4.11 -8.58
CA TYR A 107 -9.64 -3.41 -9.13
C TYR A 107 -9.26 -2.46 -10.27
N GLY A 108 -8.10 -1.81 -10.20
CA GLY A 108 -7.55 -0.96 -11.24
C GLY A 108 -7.31 -1.74 -12.53
N VAL A 109 -6.63 -2.89 -12.45
CA VAL A 109 -6.42 -3.80 -13.59
C VAL A 109 -7.75 -4.26 -14.17
N ARG A 110 -8.70 -4.70 -13.34
CA ARG A 110 -10.04 -5.12 -13.79
C ARG A 110 -10.75 -3.99 -14.55
N THR A 111 -10.65 -2.76 -14.04
CA THR A 111 -11.28 -1.58 -14.64
C THR A 111 -10.61 -1.21 -15.97
N CYS A 112 -9.28 -1.29 -16.06
CA CYS A 112 -8.56 -1.08 -17.32
C CYS A 112 -8.99 -2.11 -18.38
N LEU A 113 -9.10 -3.39 -18.00
CA LEU A 113 -9.55 -4.45 -18.91
C LEU A 113 -11.00 -4.24 -19.37
N ALA A 114 -11.90 -3.86 -18.46
CA ALA A 114 -13.28 -3.52 -18.80
C ALA A 114 -13.34 -2.30 -19.74
N ALA A 115 -12.58 -1.24 -19.44
CA ALA A 115 -12.50 -0.05 -20.27
C ALA A 115 -12.02 -0.38 -21.68
N ARG A 116 -11.05 -1.30 -21.86
CA ARG A 116 -10.60 -1.74 -23.19
C ARG A 116 -11.69 -2.36 -24.07
N ARG A 117 -12.78 -2.87 -23.49
CA ARG A 117 -13.89 -3.50 -24.24
C ARG A 117 -14.92 -2.50 -24.77
N ILE A 118 -14.88 -1.25 -24.31
CA ILE A 118 -15.76 -0.17 -24.76
C ILE A 118 -14.99 0.61 -25.84
N ASP A 119 -15.57 0.94 -26.98
CA ASP A 119 -14.82 1.65 -28.04
C ASP A 119 -14.77 3.17 -27.85
N ALA A 120 -15.69 3.73 -27.07
CA ALA A 120 -15.76 5.15 -26.75
C ALA A 120 -15.11 5.50 -25.38
N PRO A 121 -14.63 6.74 -25.18
CA PRO A 121 -14.29 7.26 -23.85
C PRO A 121 -15.48 7.11 -22.90
N SER A 122 -15.23 6.59 -21.70
CA SER A 122 -16.27 6.41 -20.66
C SER A 122 -16.15 7.43 -19.52
N VAL A 123 -15.32 8.45 -19.69
CA VAL A 123 -15.16 9.54 -18.73
C VAL A 123 -16.25 10.57 -18.97
N SER A 124 -16.92 11.01 -17.90
CA SER A 124 -17.81 12.16 -17.95
C SER A 124 -17.47 13.10 -16.80
N GLU A 125 -17.29 14.38 -17.11
CA GLU A 125 -17.12 15.45 -16.12
C GLU A 125 -18.45 16.09 -15.74
N LEU A 126 -19.48 15.96 -16.59
CA LEU A 126 -20.83 16.45 -16.36
C LEU A 126 -21.79 15.32 -15.95
N PRO A 127 -22.81 15.62 -15.11
CA PRO A 127 -23.91 14.70 -14.93
C PRO A 127 -24.61 14.47 -16.28
N ALA A 128 -24.98 13.21 -16.57
CA ALA A 128 -25.61 12.84 -17.84
C ALA A 128 -26.87 13.65 -18.18
N THR A 129 -27.51 14.26 -17.18
CA THR A 129 -28.69 15.13 -17.33
C THR A 129 -28.37 16.47 -17.98
N VAL A 130 -27.14 16.98 -17.87
CA VAL A 130 -26.73 18.27 -18.47
C VAL A 130 -26.30 18.08 -19.93
N GLU A 131 -25.69 16.93 -20.25
CA GLU A 131 -25.24 16.59 -21.60
C GLU A 131 -26.41 16.34 -22.57
N ALA A 132 -27.54 15.85 -22.07
CA ALA A 132 -28.76 15.66 -22.87
C ALA A 132 -29.53 16.97 -23.16
N ALA A 133 -29.17 18.07 -22.50
CA ALA A 133 -29.84 19.37 -22.64
C ALA A 133 -29.10 20.38 -23.53
N ALA A 134 -27.96 19.99 -24.11
CA ALA A 134 -27.11 20.78 -25.00
C ALA A 134 -27.10 20.19 -26.41
#